data_AF-A0A1V1NQL6-F1
#
_entry.id   AF-A0A1V1NQL6-F1
#
_cell.length_a   1.000
_cell.length_b   1.000
_cell.length_c   1.000
_cell.angle_alpha   90.00
_cell.angle_beta   90.00
_cell.angle_gamma   90.00
#
_symmetry.space_group_name_H-M   'P 1'
#
loop_
_entity.id
_entity.type
_entity.pdbx_description
1 polymer ?
#
loop_
_entity_poly.entity_id
_entity_poly.type
_entity_poly.pdbx_seq_one_letter_code
_entity_poly.pdbx_strand_id
1 'polypeptide(L)'
;YLNGDIILNNTFVLAIQQLYKQFSKFLMVGCRWDTNITEYVDYENPDWQNYLIEIIKQQGKLHGPTGIDYFVFTKRLWPKMPPFIVGRAHWDNGLMALSSSLDIPIIDATAQVLAVHQNHDYSHMIGGKDEVWKGKDATHNLRIVGGYEKLKNISHANWKWSQHSLERKKN
;
A
#
# COMPACT_ATOMS: atom_id res chain seq x y z
N TYR A 1 0.69 -5.95 6.99
CA TYR A 1 0.16 -4.68 7.50
C TYR A 1 -0.91 -4.20 6.53
N LEU A 2 -2.00 -3.65 7.04
CA LEU A 2 -3.12 -3.12 6.27
C LEU A 2 -3.70 -1.93 7.04
N ASN A 3 -3.98 -0.81 6.36
CA ASN A 3 -4.74 0.30 6.95
C ASN A 3 -6.21 -0.12 7.17
N GLY A 4 -6.85 0.44 8.21
CA GLY A 4 -8.20 0.02 8.63
C GLY A 4 -9.34 0.46 7.70
N ASP A 5 -9.04 1.32 6.73
CA ASP A 5 -9.96 1.90 5.73
C ASP A 5 -9.83 1.22 4.34
N ILE A 6 -9.08 0.11 4.27
CA ILE A 6 -8.91 -0.68 3.05
C ILE A 6 -9.75 -1.95 3.07
N ILE A 7 -10.54 -2.13 2.02
CA ILE A 7 -11.23 -3.39 1.72
C ILE A 7 -10.42 -4.15 0.68
N LEU A 8 -10.14 -5.42 0.96
CA LEU A 8 -9.45 -6.35 0.09
C LEU A 8 -10.39 -7.47 -0.34
N ASN A 9 -10.18 -8.02 -1.53
CA ASN A 9 -10.85 -9.26 -1.96
C ASN A 9 -9.87 -10.45 -2.02
N ASN A 10 -10.31 -11.60 -2.51
CA ASN A 10 -9.50 -12.82 -2.56
C ASN A 10 -8.21 -12.70 -3.40
N THR A 11 -8.13 -11.71 -4.30
CA THR A 11 -6.91 -11.47 -5.09
C THR A 11 -5.70 -11.18 -4.21
N PHE A 12 -5.91 -10.58 -3.04
CA PHE A 12 -4.83 -10.32 -2.08
C PHE A 12 -4.17 -11.61 -1.58
N VAL A 13 -4.97 -12.57 -1.10
CA VAL A 13 -4.45 -13.84 -0.57
C VAL A 13 -3.81 -14.67 -1.69
N LEU A 14 -4.42 -14.70 -2.87
CA LEU A 14 -3.86 -15.40 -4.03
C LEU A 14 -2.51 -14.80 -4.45
N ALA A 15 -2.37 -13.48 -4.45
CA ALA A 15 -1.13 -12.79 -4.76
C ALA A 15 -0.02 -13.17 -3.76
N ILE A 16 -0.35 -13.18 -2.46
CA ILE A 16 0.58 -13.59 -1.40
C ILE A 16 1.09 -15.02 -1.65
N GLN A 17 0.19 -15.96 -1.89
CA GLN A 17 0.54 -17.37 -2.10
C GLN A 17 1.46 -17.58 -3.31
N GLN A 18 1.25 -16.82 -4.39
CA GLN A 18 2.09 -16.90 -5.59
C GLN A 18 3.49 -16.32 -5.36
N LEU A 19 3.62 -15.21 -4.63
CA LEU A 19 4.93 -14.63 -4.31
C LEU A 19 5.74 -15.48 -3.37
N TYR A 20 5.11 -16.12 -2.38
CA TYR A 20 5.82 -17.05 -1.47
C TYR A 20 6.47 -18.23 -2.19
N LYS A 21 5.98 -18.61 -3.38
CA LYS A 21 6.59 -19.67 -4.20
C LYS A 21 7.84 -19.20 -4.95
N GLN A 22 7.99 -17.89 -5.15
CA GLN A 22 9.03 -17.30 -6.02
C GLN A 22 10.11 -16.54 -5.24
N PHE A 23 9.78 -15.98 -4.08
CA PHE A 23 10.66 -15.11 -3.31
C PHE A 23 10.82 -15.63 -1.87
N SER A 24 12.07 -15.82 -1.45
CA SER A 24 12.40 -16.10 -0.05
C SER A 24 12.37 -14.85 0.84
N LYS A 25 12.55 -13.66 0.23
CA LYS A 25 12.43 -12.34 0.86
C LYS A 25 11.82 -11.36 -0.14
N PHE A 26 10.79 -10.65 0.27
CA PHE A 26 10.17 -9.61 -0.55
C PHE A 26 9.36 -8.64 0.31
N LEU A 27 9.13 -7.46 -0.27
CA LEU A 27 8.07 -6.54 0.12
C LEU A 27 7.08 -6.42 -1.06
N MET A 28 5.82 -6.82 -0.85
CA MET A 28 4.73 -6.59 -1.79
C MET A 28 3.90 -5.38 -1.33
N VAL A 29 3.68 -4.48 -2.28
CA VAL A 29 2.94 -3.23 -2.16
C VAL A 29 2.08 -3.04 -3.41
N GLY A 30 1.18 -2.05 -3.40
CA GLY A 30 0.40 -1.68 -4.58
C GLY A 30 -0.37 -0.40 -4.33
N CYS A 31 -0.78 0.27 -5.41
CA CYS A 31 -1.71 1.38 -5.32
C CYS A 31 -3.12 0.89 -4.96
N ARG A 32 -3.84 1.69 -4.18
CA ARG A 32 -5.27 1.48 -3.95
C ARG A 32 -6.15 2.16 -5.00
N TRP A 33 -7.40 1.73 -5.04
CA TRP A 33 -8.49 2.41 -5.72
C TRP A 33 -9.30 3.21 -4.70
N ASP A 34 -9.46 4.50 -4.95
CA ASP A 34 -10.33 5.36 -4.14
C ASP A 34 -11.76 5.29 -4.69
N THR A 35 -12.74 5.12 -3.82
CA THR A 35 -14.16 5.16 -4.20
C THR A 35 -15.04 5.58 -3.03
N ASN A 36 -16.25 6.04 -3.34
CA ASN A 36 -17.27 6.32 -2.33
C ASN A 36 -18.06 5.03 -2.08
N ILE A 37 -17.96 4.50 -0.87
CA ILE A 37 -18.83 3.41 -0.39
C ILE A 37 -19.75 4.04 0.64
N THR A 38 -21.03 4.19 0.31
CA THR A 38 -22.02 4.86 1.16
C THR A 38 -22.97 3.89 1.85
N GLU A 39 -22.90 2.61 1.49
CA GLU A 39 -23.73 1.54 2.04
C GLU A 39 -22.83 0.45 2.67
N TYR A 40 -23.37 -0.31 3.61
CA TYR A 40 -22.65 -1.42 4.21
C TYR A 40 -22.37 -2.50 3.17
N VAL A 41 -21.13 -2.98 3.13
CA VAL A 41 -20.78 -4.18 2.36
C VAL A 41 -21.26 -5.40 3.16
N ASP A 42 -22.20 -6.15 2.60
CA ASP A 42 -22.66 -7.41 3.18
C ASP A 42 -21.66 -8.53 2.88
N TYR A 43 -20.75 -8.79 3.82
CA TYR A 43 -19.71 -9.82 3.66
C TYR A 43 -20.25 -11.26 3.73
N GLU A 44 -21.48 -11.47 4.21
CA GLU A 44 -22.13 -12.79 4.22
C GLU A 44 -22.70 -13.15 2.83
N ASN A 45 -22.94 -12.14 1.99
CA ASN A 45 -23.35 -12.36 0.60
C ASN A 45 -22.16 -12.90 -0.23
N PRO A 46 -22.24 -14.10 -0.83
CA PRO A 46 -21.13 -14.69 -1.60
C PRO A 46 -20.64 -13.81 -2.78
N ASP A 47 -21.46 -12.88 -3.27
CA ASP A 47 -21.13 -11.98 -4.37
C ASP A 47 -20.56 -10.60 -3.96
N TRP A 48 -20.29 -10.36 -2.67
CA TRP A 48 -19.77 -9.07 -2.18
C TRP A 48 -18.48 -8.61 -2.90
N GLN A 49 -17.65 -9.56 -3.33
CA GLN A 49 -16.42 -9.26 -4.08
C GLN A 49 -16.72 -8.73 -5.48
N ASN A 50 -17.73 -9.29 -6.14
CA ASN A 50 -18.19 -8.83 -7.45
C ASN A 50 -18.79 -7.42 -7.33
N TYR A 51 -19.56 -7.16 -6.27
CA TYR A 51 -20.06 -5.83 -5.97
C TYR A 51 -18.94 -4.78 -5.86
N LEU A 52 -17.85 -5.09 -5.13
CA LEU A 52 -16.69 -4.19 -5.06
C LEU A 52 -16.03 -3.96 -6.42
N ILE A 53 -15.87 -5.02 -7.22
CA ILE A 53 -15.30 -4.91 -8.57
C ILE A 53 -16.14 -3.99 -9.44
N GLU A 54 -17.47 -4.14 -9.41
CA GLU A 54 -18.38 -3.31 -10.21
C GLU A 54 -18.37 -1.84 -9.76
N ILE A 55 -18.34 -1.57 -8.46
CA ILE A 55 -18.18 -0.20 -7.95
C ILE A 55 -16.88 0.43 -8.44
N ILE A 56 -15.77 -0.31 -8.38
CA ILE A 56 -14.48 0.20 -8.84
C ILE A 56 -14.48 0.46 -10.34
N LYS A 57 -15.12 -0.39 -11.15
CA LYS A 57 -15.26 -0.16 -12.60
C LYS A 57 -16.11 1.07 -12.91
N GLN A 58 -17.18 1.32 -12.15
CA GLN A 58 -18.12 2.41 -12.41
C GLN A 58 -17.59 3.77 -11.97
N GLN A 59 -16.96 3.84 -10.79
CA GLN A 59 -16.61 5.12 -10.15
C GLN A 59 -15.26 5.11 -9.41
N GLY A 60 -14.52 4.00 -9.45
CA GLY A 60 -13.22 3.90 -8.81
C GLY A 60 -12.16 4.73 -9.50
N LYS A 61 -11.27 5.34 -8.71
CA LYS A 61 -10.09 6.05 -9.20
C LYS A 61 -8.83 5.42 -8.66
N LEU A 62 -7.98 4.91 -9.53
CA LEU A 62 -6.66 4.42 -9.11
C LEU A 62 -5.85 5.59 -8.55
N HIS A 63 -5.41 5.46 -7.30
CA HIS A 63 -4.65 6.51 -6.65
C HIS A 63 -3.26 6.64 -7.30
N GLY A 64 -2.71 7.86 -7.26
CA GLY A 64 -1.34 8.11 -7.70
C GLY A 64 -0.29 7.32 -6.92
N PRO A 65 1.00 7.38 -7.34
CA PRO A 65 2.09 6.51 -6.89
C PRO A 65 2.33 6.38 -5.37
N THR A 66 1.82 7.31 -4.59
CA THR A 66 1.99 7.38 -3.13
C THR A 66 0.88 6.68 -2.35
N GLY A 67 -0.20 6.21 -2.99
CA GLY A 67 -1.34 5.60 -2.30
C GLY A 67 -1.08 4.15 -1.93
N ILE A 68 -0.21 3.91 -0.94
CA ILE A 68 0.24 2.58 -0.51
C ILE A 68 -0.24 2.29 0.90
N ASP A 69 -1.28 1.47 1.01
CA ASP A 69 -2.01 1.24 2.27
C ASP A 69 -1.91 -0.20 2.78
N TYR A 70 -1.14 -1.03 2.10
CA TYR A 70 -0.82 -2.38 2.55
C TYR A 70 0.64 -2.72 2.31
N PHE A 71 1.17 -3.57 3.19
CA PHE A 71 2.51 -4.15 3.07
C PHE A 71 2.43 -5.62 3.42
N VAL A 72 2.85 -6.48 2.49
CA VAL A 72 3.10 -7.90 2.76
C VAL A 72 4.60 -8.12 2.67
N PHE A 73 5.18 -8.68 3.72
CA PHE A 73 6.60 -8.92 3.80
C PHE A 73 6.90 -10.23 4.51
N THR A 74 8.02 -10.84 4.16
CA THR A 74 8.50 -12.06 4.82
C THR A 74 9.01 -11.75 6.23
N LYS A 75 8.92 -12.73 7.14
CA LYS A 75 9.42 -12.56 8.51
C LYS A 75 10.90 -12.17 8.51
N ARG A 76 11.29 -11.25 9.41
CA ARG A 76 12.67 -10.73 9.53
C ARG A 76 13.19 -10.06 8.25
N LEU A 77 12.32 -9.48 7.42
CA LEU A 77 12.71 -8.78 6.21
C LEU A 77 13.71 -7.65 6.49
N TRP A 78 13.42 -6.82 7.50
CA TRP A 78 14.29 -5.73 7.92
C TRP A 78 15.13 -6.16 9.15
N PRO A 79 16.47 -6.03 9.10
CA PRO A 79 17.33 -6.34 10.25
C PRO A 79 17.06 -5.43 11.45
N LYS A 80 16.77 -4.16 11.19
CA LYS A 80 16.42 -3.15 12.17
C LYS A 80 15.35 -2.24 11.60
N MET A 81 14.21 -2.14 12.29
CA MET A 81 13.16 -1.20 11.93
C MET A 81 13.49 0.17 12.54
N PRO A 82 13.58 1.25 11.74
CA PRO A 82 13.63 2.60 12.26
C PRO A 82 12.36 2.92 13.08
N PRO A 83 12.41 3.86 14.03
CA PRO A 83 11.27 4.17 14.91
C PRO A 83 10.21 5.03 14.19
N PHE A 84 9.68 4.53 13.07
CA PHE A 84 8.57 5.15 12.35
C PHE A 84 7.32 5.18 13.20
N ILE A 85 6.58 6.29 13.12
CA ILE A 85 5.23 6.39 13.64
C ILE A 85 4.29 5.85 12.56
N VAL A 86 3.77 4.66 12.83
CA VAL A 86 2.91 3.90 11.90
C VAL A 86 1.57 4.62 11.70
N GLY A 87 1.06 4.63 10.46
CA GLY A 87 -0.21 5.30 10.13
C GLY A 87 -0.13 6.82 10.07
N ARG A 88 1.08 7.38 9.89
CA ARG A 88 1.33 8.82 9.71
C ARG A 88 2.10 9.04 8.42
N ALA A 89 1.96 10.21 7.80
CA ALA A 89 2.59 10.46 6.51
C ALA A 89 4.09 10.12 6.51
N HIS A 90 4.57 9.68 5.34
CA HIS A 90 5.95 9.30 5.05
C HIS A 90 6.44 7.98 5.66
N TRP A 91 5.66 7.31 6.52
CA TRP A 91 6.07 6.01 7.05
C TRP A 91 6.10 4.93 5.96
N ASP A 92 5.09 4.91 5.10
CA ASP A 92 4.91 4.06 3.94
C ASP A 92 6.04 4.24 2.91
N ASN A 93 6.26 5.49 2.51
CA ASN A 93 7.31 5.85 1.57
C ASN A 93 8.71 5.66 2.15
N GLY A 94 8.85 5.85 3.47
CA GLY A 94 10.07 5.56 4.22
C GLY A 94 10.36 4.06 4.30
N LEU A 95 9.33 3.23 4.46
CA LEU A 95 9.47 1.78 4.46
C LEU A 95 9.90 1.26 3.08
N MET A 96 9.38 1.85 2.00
CA MET A 96 9.89 1.59 0.65
C MET A 96 11.34 2.02 0.50
N ALA A 97 11.73 3.19 1.01
CA ALA A 97 13.11 3.68 0.95
C ALA A 97 14.09 2.76 1.70
N LEU A 98 13.72 2.34 2.92
CA LEU A 98 14.48 1.36 3.69
C LEU A 98 14.64 0.06 2.91
N SER A 99 13.55 -0.46 2.35
CA SER A 99 13.58 -1.72 1.60
C SER A 99 14.46 -1.61 0.35
N SER A 100 14.40 -0.48 -0.34
CA SER A 100 15.23 -0.20 -1.51
C SER A 100 16.72 -0.10 -1.14
N SER A 101 17.06 0.48 0.01
CA SER A 101 18.46 0.61 0.48
C SER A 101 19.11 -0.72 0.86
N LEU A 102 18.31 -1.77 1.05
CA LEU A 102 18.74 -3.11 1.42
C LEU A 102 18.66 -4.10 0.24
N ASP A 103 18.47 -3.60 -0.99
CA ASP A 103 18.28 -4.41 -2.20
C ASP A 103 17.17 -5.47 -2.08
N ILE A 104 16.16 -5.21 -1.25
CA ILE A 104 15.01 -6.09 -1.11
C ILE A 104 14.18 -6.04 -2.42
N PRO A 105 13.67 -7.18 -2.92
CA PRO A 105 12.64 -7.20 -3.95
C PRO A 105 11.39 -6.46 -3.48
N ILE A 106 11.13 -5.30 -4.05
CA ILE A 106 9.91 -4.52 -3.88
C ILE A 106 9.03 -4.78 -5.09
N ILE A 107 7.89 -5.42 -4.86
CA ILE A 107 6.98 -5.90 -5.88
C ILE A 107 5.78 -4.97 -5.92
N ASP A 108 5.64 -4.27 -7.04
CA ASP A 108 4.42 -3.55 -7.39
C ASP A 108 3.37 -4.55 -7.88
N ALA A 109 2.42 -4.86 -7.00
CA ALA A 109 1.30 -5.76 -7.24
C ALA A 109 0.00 -5.03 -7.56
N THR A 110 0.07 -3.75 -7.97
CA THR A 110 -1.11 -2.92 -8.30
C THR A 110 -2.06 -3.59 -9.30
N ALA A 111 -1.53 -4.33 -10.28
CA ALA A 111 -2.37 -5.02 -11.28
C ALA A 111 -2.93 -6.36 -10.80
N GLN A 112 -2.47 -6.88 -9.66
CA GLN A 112 -2.86 -8.18 -9.11
C GLN A 112 -3.76 -8.08 -7.89
N VAL A 113 -3.66 -7.00 -7.13
CA VAL A 113 -4.38 -6.82 -5.87
C VAL A 113 -5.41 -5.72 -6.04
N LEU A 114 -6.67 -6.06 -5.79
CA LEU A 114 -7.72 -5.06 -5.61
C LEU A 114 -7.71 -4.57 -4.15
N ALA A 115 -7.05 -3.44 -3.91
CA ALA A 115 -7.13 -2.69 -2.66
C ALA A 115 -8.07 -1.50 -2.83
N VAL A 116 -9.19 -1.48 -2.10
CA VAL A 116 -10.21 -0.44 -2.19
C VAL A 116 -10.17 0.43 -0.95
N HIS A 117 -9.89 1.71 -1.11
CA HIS A 117 -9.98 2.71 -0.06
C HIS A 117 -11.36 3.37 -0.10
N GLN A 118 -12.09 3.27 1.01
CA GLN A 118 -13.33 4.02 1.18
C GLN A 118 -13.00 5.47 1.46
N ASN A 119 -13.43 6.38 0.59
CA ASN A 119 -13.23 7.81 0.82
C ASN A 119 -13.89 8.24 2.13
N HIS A 120 -13.13 8.93 2.96
CA HIS A 120 -13.58 9.55 4.19
C HIS A 120 -12.88 10.89 4.38
N ASP A 121 -13.41 11.73 5.27
CA ASP A 121 -12.75 12.95 5.69
C ASP A 121 -11.74 12.69 6.82
N TYR A 122 -10.99 13.72 7.19
CA TYR A 122 -10.04 13.68 8.31
C TYR A 122 -10.61 14.37 9.56
N SER A 123 -11.93 14.47 9.68
CA SER A 123 -12.59 15.20 10.78
C SER A 123 -12.32 14.60 12.16
N HIS A 124 -11.97 13.31 12.22
CA HIS A 124 -11.61 12.61 13.45
C HIS A 124 -10.27 13.09 14.06
N MET A 125 -9.44 13.82 13.31
CA MET A 125 -8.16 14.34 13.79
C MET A 125 -8.26 15.83 14.16
N ILE A 126 -7.78 16.20 15.35
CA ILE A 126 -7.59 17.62 15.70
C ILE A 126 -6.52 18.19 14.76
N GLY A 127 -6.86 19.24 14.01
CA GLY A 127 -6.00 19.79 12.94
C GLY A 127 -6.21 19.13 11.56
N GLY A 128 -7.09 18.12 11.48
CA GLY A 128 -7.55 17.51 10.25
C GLY A 128 -6.42 16.98 9.37
N LYS A 129 -6.54 17.21 8.06
CA LYS A 129 -5.59 16.74 7.06
C LYS A 129 -4.18 17.28 7.34
N ASP A 130 -4.01 18.57 7.65
CA ASP A 130 -2.67 19.12 7.84
C ASP A 130 -1.89 18.46 8.99
N GLU A 131 -2.56 18.05 10.07
CA GLU A 131 -1.89 17.30 11.15
C GLU A 131 -1.38 15.93 10.65
N VAL A 132 -2.16 15.22 9.84
CA VAL A 132 -1.76 13.91 9.28
C VAL A 132 -0.58 14.04 8.32
N TRP A 133 -0.56 15.08 7.48
CA TRP A 133 0.42 15.21 6.39
C TRP A 133 1.64 16.08 6.73
N LYS A 134 1.52 16.98 7.70
CA LYS A 134 2.56 17.97 8.05
C LYS A 134 2.80 18.09 9.55
N GLY A 135 2.05 17.36 10.38
CA GLY A 135 2.19 17.38 11.83
C GLY A 135 3.53 16.85 12.31
N LYS A 136 3.66 16.76 13.64
CA LYS A 136 4.91 16.36 14.30
C LYS A 136 5.33 14.95 13.90
N ASP A 137 4.35 14.04 13.79
CA ASP A 137 4.63 12.65 13.45
C ASP A 137 5.11 12.49 12.01
N ALA A 138 4.49 13.22 11.06
CA ALA A 138 4.93 13.25 9.67
C ALA A 138 6.36 13.81 9.55
N THR A 139 6.64 14.90 10.27
CA THR A 139 7.98 15.51 10.30
C THR A 139 9.02 14.57 10.90
N HIS A 140 8.66 13.82 11.95
CA HIS A 140 9.52 12.79 12.55
C HIS A 140 9.83 11.67 11.57
N ASN A 141 8.82 11.12 10.88
CA ASN A 141 9.01 10.10 9.86
C ASN A 141 9.90 10.61 8.71
N LEU A 142 9.67 11.83 8.22
CA LEU A 142 10.49 12.43 7.18
C LEU A 142 11.97 12.56 7.59
N ARG A 143 12.23 12.95 8.85
CA ARG A 143 13.58 13.03 9.40
C ARG A 143 14.27 11.67 9.44
N ILE A 144 13.54 10.60 9.78
CA ILE A 144 14.08 9.23 9.74
C ILE A 144 14.52 8.85 8.33
N VAL A 145 13.71 9.18 7.32
CA VAL A 145 14.04 8.89 5.91
C VAL A 145 15.20 9.74 5.40
N GLY A 146 15.39 10.92 5.99
CA GLY A 146 16.48 11.84 5.66
C GLY A 146 16.11 12.88 4.61
N GLY A 147 14.81 13.17 4.41
CA GLY A 147 14.34 14.19 3.47
C GLY A 147 13.35 13.67 2.42
N TYR A 148 12.69 14.60 1.71
CA TYR A 148 11.68 14.29 0.70
C TYR A 148 12.27 13.57 -0.51
N GLU A 149 13.50 13.90 -0.89
CA GLU A 149 14.24 13.31 -2.01
C GLU A 149 14.64 11.85 -1.78
N LYS A 150 14.60 11.40 -0.52
CA LYS A 150 14.88 10.01 -0.13
C LYS A 150 13.62 9.14 -0.10
N LEU A 151 12.43 9.75 -0.08
CA LEU A 151 11.18 9.00 -0.10
C LEU A 151 11.07 8.16 -1.38
N LYS A 152 10.50 6.97 -1.25
CA LYS A 152 10.20 6.08 -2.38
C LYS A 152 8.71 5.82 -2.45
N ASN A 153 8.21 5.69 -3.67
CA ASN A 153 6.81 5.43 -3.98
C ASN A 153 6.71 4.23 -4.93
N ILE A 154 5.51 3.85 -5.36
CA ILE A 154 5.31 2.62 -6.14
C ILE A 154 6.16 2.57 -7.42
N SER A 155 6.45 3.72 -8.03
CA SER A 155 7.26 3.81 -9.25
C SER A 155 8.68 3.29 -9.03
N HIS A 156 9.19 3.35 -7.78
CA HIS A 156 10.50 2.86 -7.38
C HIS A 156 10.54 1.37 -7.03
N ALA A 157 9.41 0.66 -7.05
CA ALA A 157 9.41 -0.79 -6.92
C ALA A 157 10.25 -1.40 -8.05
N ASN A 158 11.23 -2.26 -7.71
CA ASN A 158 12.17 -2.85 -8.67
C ASN A 158 11.62 -4.12 -9.35
N TRP A 159 10.43 -4.59 -8.94
CA TRP A 159 9.65 -5.61 -9.64
C TRP A 159 8.27 -5.08 -9.98
N LYS A 160 7.77 -5.42 -11.17
CA LYS A 160 6.40 -5.11 -11.61
C LYS A 160 5.65 -6.42 -11.87
N TRP A 161 4.47 -6.55 -11.27
CA TRP A 161 3.60 -7.69 -11.51
C TRP A 161 2.42 -7.27 -12.38
N SER A 162 2.53 -7.56 -13.67
CA SER A 162 1.46 -7.36 -14.66
C SER A 162 0.49 -8.53 -14.67
N GLN A 163 -0.61 -8.42 -15.41
CA GLN A 163 -1.56 -9.53 -15.62
C GLN A 163 -0.91 -10.79 -16.21
N HIS A 164 0.23 -10.66 -16.89
CA HIS A 164 0.85 -11.75 -17.63
C HIS A 164 2.20 -12.19 -17.07
N SER A 165 2.87 -11.33 -16.32
CA SER A 165 4.27 -11.57 -15.92
C SER A 165 4.65 -10.85 -14.64
N LEU A 166 5.63 -11.43 -13.94
CA LEU A 166 6.33 -10.81 -12.82
C LEU A 166 7.79 -10.57 -13.24
N GLU A 167 8.13 -9.31 -13.44
CA GLU A 167 9.39 -8.92 -14.08
C GLU A 167 10.17 -7.92 -13.23
N ARG A 168 11.49 -8.06 -13.21
CA ARG A 168 12.39 -7.06 -12.63
C ARG A 168 12.47 -5.86 -13.58
N LYS A 169 12.20 -4.65 -13.08
CA LYS A 169 12.37 -3.41 -13.85
C LYS A 169 13.86 -3.21 -14.15
N LYS A 170 14.19 -2.89 -15.41
CA LYS A 170 15.53 -2.42 -15.79
C LYS A 170 15.65 -0.97 -15.34
N ASN A 171 16.70 -0.65 -14.59
CA ASN A 171 17.01 0.71 -14.17
C ASN A 171 17.35 1.59 -15.37
#